data_AF-A0A100YU69-F1
#
_entry.id   AF-A0A100YU69-F1
#
_cell.length_a   1.000
_cell.length_b   1.000
_cell.length_c   1.000
_cell.angle_alpha   90.00
_cell.angle_beta   90.00
_cell.angle_gamma   90.00
#
_symmetry.space_group_name_H-M   'P 1'
#
loop_
_entity.id
_entity.type
_entity.pdbx_description
1 polymer ?
#
loop_
_entity_poly.entity_id
_entity_poly.type
_entity_poly.pdbx_seq_one_letter_code
_entity_poly.pdbx_strand_id
1 'polypeptide(L)' 'MDEDLRQKLKSYFSAPADASVTIKFAGWTDDDFIKLDALGLLEPRTPEECEKYYENRSECMGE' A
#
# COMPACT_ATOMS: atom_id res chain seq x y z
N MET A 1 1.40 12.12 2.54
CA MET A 1 0.35 11.18 2.09
C MET A 1 -0.98 11.56 2.73
N ASP A 2 -2.11 11.29 2.06
CA ASP A 2 -3.47 11.49 2.61
C ASP A 2 -3.72 10.57 3.81
N GLU A 3 -4.46 11.04 4.83
CA GLU A 3 -4.66 10.27 6.07
C GLU A 3 -5.52 9.02 5.85
N ASP A 4 -6.52 9.08 4.98
CA ASP A 4 -7.37 7.93 4.62
C ASP A 4 -6.56 6.85 3.90
N LEU A 5 -5.77 7.25 2.89
CA LEU A 5 -4.89 6.34 2.16
C LEU A 5 -3.85 5.71 3.09
N ARG A 6 -3.31 6.46 4.04
CA ARG A 6 -2.36 5.96 5.04
C ARG A 6 -2.99 4.89 5.95
N GLN A 7 -4.24 5.06 6.36
CA GLN A 7 -4.95 4.06 7.18
C GLN A 7 -5.25 2.78 6.39
N LYS A 8 -5.64 2.92 5.12
CA LYS A 8 -5.83 1.78 4.21
C LYS A 8 -4.52 1.02 3.97
N LEU A 9 -3.42 1.72 3.73
CA LEU A 9 -2.09 1.15 3.58
C LEU A 9 -1.60 0.45 4.86
N LYS A 10 -1.83 1.04 6.04
CA LYS A 10 -1.56 0.36 7.33
C LYS A 10 -2.29 -0.97 7.43
N SER A 11 -3.58 -1.00 7.08
CA SER A 11 -4.37 -2.23 7.09
C SER A 11 -3.83 -3.26 6.09
N TYR A 12 -3.47 -2.81 4.89
CA TYR A 12 -2.85 -3.64 3.86
C TYR A 12 -1.51 -4.26 4.32
N PHE A 13 -0.61 -3.45 4.89
CA PHE A 13 0.71 -3.91 5.35
C PHE A 13 0.64 -4.75 6.64
N SER A 14 -0.38 -4.54 7.47
CA SER A 14 -0.60 -5.31 8.70
C SER A 14 -1.31 -6.64 8.44
N ALA A 15 -1.96 -6.79 7.29
CA ALA A 15 -2.65 -8.02 6.93
C ALA A 15 -1.65 -9.18 6.77
N PRO A 16 -2.00 -10.39 7.25
CA PRO A 16 -1.13 -11.54 7.09
C PRO A 16 -0.86 -11.83 5.61
N ALA A 17 0.32 -12.39 5.33
CA ALA A 17 0.75 -12.66 3.95
C ALA A 17 -0.25 -13.55 3.20
N ASP A 18 -0.88 -14.52 3.89
CA ASP A 18 -1.89 -15.44 3.36
C ASP A 18 -3.31 -14.87 3.28
N ALA A 19 -3.55 -13.65 3.79
CA ALA A 19 -4.87 -13.04 3.69
C ALA A 19 -5.27 -12.85 2.23
N SER A 20 -6.55 -13.14 1.95
CA SER A 20 -7.16 -12.91 0.64
C SER A 20 -7.01 -11.46 0.19
N VAL A 21 -6.79 -11.26 -1.10
CA VAL A 21 -6.76 -9.95 -1.77
C VAL A 21 -8.03 -9.15 -1.45
N THR A 22 -9.19 -9.80 -1.39
CA THR A 22 -10.47 -9.16 -1.03
C THR A 22 -10.45 -8.57 0.37
N ILE A 23 -9.72 -9.18 1.31
CA ILE A 23 -9.60 -8.70 2.68
C ILE A 23 -8.57 -7.57 2.74
N LYS A 24 -7.42 -7.74 2.07
CA LYS A 24 -6.34 -6.74 2.02
C LYS A 24 -6.78 -5.42 1.42
N PHE A 25 -7.66 -5.47 0.42
CA PHE A 25 -8.22 -4.30 -0.27
C PHE A 25 -9.68 -4.02 0.09
N ALA A 26 -10.16 -4.51 1.24
CA ALA A 26 -11.54 -4.24 1.68
C ALA A 26 -11.75 -2.73 1.89
N GLY A 27 -12.77 -2.15 1.24
CA GLY A 27 -13.08 -0.72 1.33
C GLY A 27 -12.20 0.19 0.46
N TRP A 28 -11.40 -0.37 -0.42
CA TRP A 28 -10.65 0.38 -1.42
C TRP A 28 -11.54 0.73 -2.61
N THR A 29 -11.29 1.90 -3.20
CA THR A 29 -11.98 2.43 -4.36
C THR A 29 -11.02 2.51 -5.55
N ASP A 30 -11.55 2.64 -6.77
CA ASP A 30 -10.72 2.84 -7.98
C ASP A 30 -9.74 4.01 -7.84
N ASP A 31 -10.14 5.09 -7.16
CA ASP A 31 -9.28 6.25 -6.88
C ASP A 31 -8.09 5.90 -5.97
N ASP A 32 -8.27 5.00 -5.00
CA ASP A 32 -7.18 4.51 -4.15
C ASP A 32 -6.14 3.72 -4.97
N PHE A 33 -6.60 2.92 -5.93
CA PHE A 33 -5.71 2.18 -6.84
C PHE A 33 -4.95 3.13 -7.77
N ILE A 34 -5.59 4.17 -8.30
CA ILE A 34 -4.92 5.21 -9.10
C ILE A 34 -3.83 5.91 -8.26
N LYS A 35 -4.12 6.20 -6.98
CA LYS A 35 -3.12 6.77 -6.06
C LYS A 35 -1.96 5.82 -5.80
N LEU A 36 -2.20 4.51 -5.63
CA LEU A 36 -1.11 3.53 -5.48
C LEU A 36 -0.23 3.44 -6.73
N ASP A 37 -0.84 3.47 -7.91
CA ASP A 37 -0.12 3.43 -9.18
C ASP A 37 0.79 4.65 -9.32
N ALA A 38 0.25 5.84 -9.04
CA ALA A 38 1.02 7.08 -9.02
C ALA A 38 2.17 7.08 -7.98
N LEU A 39 2.04 6.30 -6.92
CA LEU A 39 3.07 6.10 -5.88
C LEU A 39 4.04 4.94 -6.19
N GLY A 40 3.79 4.14 -7.23
CA GLY A 40 4.59 2.97 -7.57
C GLY A 40 4.43 1.80 -6.60
N LEU A 41 3.27 1.69 -5.93
CA LEU A 41 3.03 0.71 -4.86
C LEU A 41 2.25 -0.53 -5.29
N LEU A 42 1.59 -0.49 -6.45
CA LEU A 42 0.70 -1.57 -6.92
C LEU A 42 1.49 -2.81 -7.34
N GLU A 43 2.55 -2.62 -8.12
CA GLU A 43 3.43 -3.68 -8.59
C GLU A 43 4.85 -3.13 -8.78
N PRO A 44 5.66 -3.03 -7.72
CA PRO A 44 7.04 -2.58 -7.87
C PRO A 44 7.82 -3.59 -8.72
N ARG A 45 8.23 -3.18 -9.93
CA ARG A 45 8.95 -4.04 -10.89
C ARG A 45 10.41 -3.62 -11.06
N THR A 46 10.76 -2.44 -10.58
CA THR A 46 12.12 -1.90 -10.58
C THR A 46 12.71 -1.79 -9.16
N PRO A 47 14.05 -1.77 -9.01
CA PRO A 47 14.68 -1.56 -7.71
C PRO A 47 14.21 -0.26 -7.02
N GLU A 48 14.08 0.84 -7.77
CA GLU A 48 13.59 2.12 -7.24
C GLU A 48 12.13 2.03 -6.74
N GLU A 49 11.26 1.30 -7.44
CA GLU A 49 9.88 1.08 -6.96
C GLU A 49 9.83 0.20 -5.72
N CYS A 50 10.70 -0.80 -5.63
CA CYS A 50 10.87 -1.59 -4.41
C CYS A 50 11.32 -0.71 -3.24
N GLU A 51 12.31 0.18 -3.44
CA GLU A 51 12.76 1.12 -2.41
C GLU A 51 11.63 2.04 -1.94
N LYS A 52 10.87 2.61 -2.87
CA LYS A 52 9.67 3.41 -2.55
C LYS A 52 8.60 2.62 -1.80
N TYR A 53 8.41 1.35 -2.16
CA TYR A 53 7.48 0.47 -1.45
C TYR A 53 7.91 0.27 0.01
N TYR A 54 9.19 -0.01 0.26
CA TYR A 54 9.70 -0.18 1.61
C TYR A 54 9.70 1.13 2.41
N GLU A 55 10.01 2.27 1.79
CA GLU A 55 9.94 3.59 2.44
C GLU A 55 8.50 3.91 2.87
N ASN A 56 7.52 3.75 1.99
CA ASN A 56 6.11 3.96 2.31
C ASN A 56 5.61 2.98 3.38
N ARG A 57 6.07 1.71 3.33
CA ARG A 57 5.76 0.73 4.37
C ARG A 57 6.31 1.17 5.73
N SER A 58 7.56 1.62 5.80
CA SER A 58 8.19 2.12 7.05
C SER A 58 7.43 3.34 7.58
N GLU A 59 7.14 4.32 6.73
CA GLU A 59 6.38 5.53 7.09
C GLU A 59 4.97 5.19 7.62
N CYS A 60 4.30 4.23 6.97
CA CYS A 60 2.99 3.78 7.39
C CYS A 60 3.04 3.02 8.72
N MET A 61 4.00 2.14 8.92
CA MET A 61 4.09 1.30 10.12
C MET A 61 4.76 2.01 11.31
N GLY A 62 5.45 3.13 11.07
CA GLY A 62 6.22 3.84 12.10
C GLY A 62 7.51 3.11 12.50
N GLU A 63 8.09 2.34 11.56
CA GLU A 63 9.37 1.64 11.68
C GLU A 63 10.55 2.55 11.32
#